data_AF-A0A9X0CVD0-F1
#
_entry.id   AF-A0A9X0CVD0-F1
#
_cell.length_a   1.000
_cell.length_b   1.000
_cell.length_c   1.000
_cell.angle_alpha   90.00
_cell.angle_beta   90.00
_cell.angle_gamma   90.00
#
_symmetry.space_group_name_H-M   'P 1'
#
loop_
_entity.id
_entity.type
_entity.pdbx_description
1 polymer ?
#
loop_
_entity_poly.entity_id
_entity_poly.type
_entity_poly.pdbx_seq_one_letter_code
_entity_poly.pdbx_strand_id
1 'polypeptide(L)'
;MSVVPSLLVLLFIHTADLCRTLKPVKNHVLIGHVIKTMQESSFEICTYHCELDDKCFSVNIYTKTRKCEINYGTLPLEALGIEDDNKIFDGQLTSSSAHVGYEAWRGRLHGQGSWKPVKNYLSPSYNVSFPYSTVNITYIATQGAPTEDCWMTSFKLQYRIQDGSLKDYLQTIAGNTDRNTVIYHPLKPALTGVKLLSIRPSSSHGCIALRLELYK
;
A
#
# COMPACT_ATOMS: atom_id res chain seq x y z
N MET A 1 47.03 -3.15 51.24
CA MET A 1 45.89 -3.68 50.46
C MET A 1 45.33 -2.55 49.61
N SER A 2 45.55 -2.58 48.31
CA SER A 2 44.76 -1.83 47.34
C SER A 2 44.78 -2.64 46.05
N VAL A 3 43.63 -3.20 45.70
CA VAL A 3 43.45 -4.01 44.49
C VAL A 3 43.19 -3.03 43.36
N VAL A 4 44.11 -2.94 42.39
CA VAL A 4 43.87 -2.21 41.15
C VAL A 4 42.88 -3.03 40.32
N PRO A 5 41.72 -2.50 39.92
CA PRO A 5 40.85 -3.23 39.02
C PRO A 5 41.48 -3.21 37.63
N SER A 6 41.98 -4.36 37.18
CA SER A 6 42.32 -4.57 35.77
C SER A 6 41.02 -4.48 34.96
N LEU A 7 40.84 -3.35 34.28
CA LEU A 7 39.76 -3.18 33.31
C LEU A 7 40.11 -4.05 32.09
N LEU A 8 39.56 -5.25 32.04
CA LEU A 8 39.61 -6.10 30.85
C LEU A 8 38.69 -5.44 29.80
N VAL A 9 39.25 -4.60 28.94
CA VAL A 9 38.55 -4.15 27.73
C VAL A 9 38.49 -5.34 26.79
N LEU A 10 37.40 -6.11 26.87
CA LEU A 10 37.04 -7.04 25.81
C LEU A 10 36.62 -6.21 24.60
N LEU A 11 37.59 -5.90 23.74
CA LEU A 11 37.35 -5.51 22.36
C LEU A 11 36.63 -6.68 21.67
N PHE A 12 35.31 -6.75 21.79
CA PHE A 12 34.52 -7.44 20.79
C PHE A 12 34.54 -6.55 19.55
N ILE A 13 35.56 -6.78 18.72
CA ILE A 13 35.50 -6.45 17.29
C ILE A 13 34.40 -7.35 16.73
N HIS A 14 33.15 -6.91 16.83
CA HIS A 14 32.12 -7.32 15.90
C HIS A 14 32.21 -6.34 14.73
N THR A 15 32.95 -6.78 13.71
CA THR A 15 32.81 -6.41 12.29
C THR A 15 31.94 -5.18 12.06
N ALA A 16 32.60 -4.04 11.82
CA ALA A 16 32.00 -2.79 11.40
C ALA A 16 31.48 -2.84 9.96
N ASP A 17 30.70 -3.86 9.57
CA ASP A 17 30.30 -4.09 8.17
C ASP A 17 28.80 -3.92 7.88
N LEU A 18 27.97 -3.54 8.85
CA LEU A 18 26.63 -3.06 8.53
C LEU A 18 26.23 -1.91 9.46
N CYS A 19 26.69 -0.69 9.14
CA CYS A 19 25.93 0.48 9.54
C CYS A 19 24.57 0.40 8.82
N ARG A 20 23.58 -0.26 9.43
CA ARG A 20 22.20 -0.23 8.98
C ARG A 20 21.70 1.20 9.14
N THR A 21 21.86 2.00 8.09
CA THR A 21 21.25 3.34 8.07
C THR A 21 19.73 3.19 8.06
N LEU A 22 19.11 3.38 9.22
CA LEU A 22 17.66 3.47 9.33
C LEU A 22 17.22 4.83 8.78
N LYS A 23 16.62 4.83 7.59
CA LYS A 23 15.98 6.02 7.02
C LYS A 23 14.47 5.90 7.19
N PRO A 24 13.83 6.76 8.00
CA PRO A 24 12.38 6.75 8.09
C PRO A 24 11.77 7.19 6.75
N VAL A 25 10.86 6.37 6.21
CA VAL A 25 10.05 6.74 5.05
C VAL A 25 8.79 7.43 5.58
N LYS A 26 8.72 8.75 5.41
CA LYS A 26 7.57 9.53 5.88
C LYS A 26 6.29 9.11 5.15
N ASN A 27 5.17 9.13 5.87
CA ASN A 27 3.83 8.79 5.36
C ASN A 27 3.70 7.36 4.81
N HIS A 28 4.59 6.46 5.22
CA HIS A 28 4.56 5.06 4.82
C HIS A 28 4.53 4.16 6.06
N VAL A 29 3.70 3.12 6.01
CA VAL A 29 3.52 2.13 7.06
C VAL A 29 3.47 0.77 6.38
N LEU A 30 4.26 -0.16 6.88
CA LEU A 30 4.27 -1.54 6.38
C LEU A 30 3.06 -2.29 6.92
N ILE A 31 2.26 -2.87 6.04
CA ILE A 31 1.04 -3.58 6.41
C ILE A 31 1.20 -5.07 6.12
N GLY A 32 0.71 -5.93 7.01
CA GLY A 32 0.78 -7.39 6.84
C GLY A 32 2.12 -8.02 7.24
N HIS A 33 3.03 -7.23 7.80
CA HIS A 33 4.36 -7.66 8.27
C HIS A 33 4.52 -7.57 9.80
N VAL A 34 3.49 -7.08 10.50
CA VAL A 34 3.54 -6.82 11.94
C VAL A 34 3.63 -8.13 12.70
N ILE A 35 4.74 -8.31 13.42
CA ILE A 35 4.94 -9.38 14.39
C ILE A 35 4.28 -9.01 15.70
N LYS A 36 4.52 -7.77 16.15
CA LYS A 36 4.14 -7.30 17.48
C LYS A 36 3.81 -5.80 17.45
N THR A 37 2.79 -5.42 18.20
CA THR A 37 2.41 -4.03 18.44
C THR A 37 2.74 -3.64 19.88
N MET A 38 3.28 -2.43 20.06
CA MET A 38 3.62 -1.84 21.36
C MET A 38 2.98 -0.47 21.52
N GLN A 39 2.57 -0.14 22.75
CA GLN A 39 2.01 1.17 23.09
C GLN A 39 3.02 2.03 23.86
N GLU A 40 2.82 3.34 23.83
CA GLU A 40 3.64 4.37 24.49
C GLU A 40 5.11 4.44 24.04
N SER A 41 5.41 3.95 22.85
CA SER A 41 6.77 3.76 22.34
C SER A 41 7.30 4.98 21.58
N SER A 42 8.49 5.43 21.94
CA SER A 42 9.27 6.39 21.15
C SER A 42 9.97 5.68 19.98
N PHE A 43 10.60 6.45 19.09
CA PHE A 43 11.40 5.88 17.99
C PHE A 43 12.49 4.97 18.55
N GLU A 44 13.20 5.42 19.58
CA GLU A 44 14.33 4.73 20.20
C GLU A 44 13.90 3.42 20.87
N ILE A 45 12.79 3.44 21.61
CA ILE A 45 12.25 2.24 22.28
C ILE A 45 11.80 1.22 21.23
N CYS A 46 11.14 1.70 20.17
CA CYS A 46 10.65 0.87 19.09
C CYS A 46 11.80 0.18 18.33
N THR A 47 12.86 0.93 18.00
CA THR A 47 14.05 0.37 17.34
C THR A 47 14.83 -0.56 18.26
N TYR A 48 14.97 -0.24 19.53
CA TYR A 48 15.62 -1.12 20.51
C TYR A 48 14.94 -2.49 20.61
N HIS A 49 13.61 -2.52 20.70
CA HIS A 49 12.89 -3.79 20.75
C HIS A 49 12.93 -4.57 19.43
N CYS A 50 13.01 -3.88 18.30
CA CYS A 50 13.26 -4.52 17.01
C CYS A 50 14.66 -5.15 16.97
N GLU A 51 15.70 -4.47 17.46
CA GLU A 51 17.06 -5.02 17.50
C GLU A 51 17.19 -6.26 18.40
N LEU A 52 16.36 -6.37 19.44
CA LEU A 52 16.31 -7.54 20.32
C LEU A 52 15.53 -8.73 19.72
N ASP A 53 14.71 -8.52 18.70
CA ASP A 53 13.89 -9.56 18.08
C ASP A 53 14.58 -10.02 16.78
N ASP A 54 15.06 -11.25 16.77
CA ASP A 54 15.80 -11.86 15.65
C ASP A 54 15.00 -11.93 14.35
N LYS A 55 13.66 -11.86 14.45
CA LYS A 55 12.77 -11.82 13.30
C LYS A 55 12.49 -10.40 12.85
N CYS A 56 12.82 -9.37 13.63
CA CYS A 56 12.56 -8.01 13.23
C CYS A 56 13.50 -7.54 12.10
N PHE A 57 12.89 -6.89 11.12
CA PHE A 57 13.57 -6.27 10.01
C PHE A 57 13.27 -4.75 9.94
N SER A 58 12.11 -4.30 10.41
CA SER A 58 11.78 -2.86 10.46
C SER A 58 10.67 -2.53 11.46
N VAL A 59 10.34 -1.25 11.57
CA VAL A 59 9.31 -0.77 12.47
C VAL A 59 8.36 0.22 11.81
N ASN A 60 7.07 0.17 12.15
CA ASN A 60 6.14 1.28 11.93
C ASN A 60 6.06 2.12 13.18
N ILE A 61 6.07 3.44 13.03
CA ILE A 61 5.97 4.38 14.15
C ILE A 61 4.81 5.34 13.90
N TYR A 62 3.87 5.36 14.84
CA TYR A 62 2.69 6.21 14.81
C TYR A 62 2.81 7.28 15.90
N THR A 63 3.34 8.44 15.54
CA THR A 63 3.62 9.54 16.49
C THR A 63 2.37 10.06 17.19
N LYS A 64 1.23 10.14 16.50
CA LYS A 64 -0.03 10.63 17.07
C LYS A 64 -0.61 9.71 18.15
N THR A 65 -0.52 8.40 17.95
CA THR A 65 -1.09 7.40 18.87
C THR A 65 -0.05 6.80 19.81
N ARG A 66 1.22 7.20 19.68
CA ARG A 66 2.37 6.64 20.40
C ARG A 66 2.46 5.11 20.29
N LYS A 67 2.11 4.59 19.11
CA LYS A 67 2.12 3.15 18.80
C LYS A 67 3.35 2.82 17.96
N CYS A 68 3.98 1.68 18.24
CA CYS A 68 5.03 1.06 17.44
C CYS A 68 4.58 -0.32 16.98
N GLU A 69 4.96 -0.72 15.78
CA GLU A 69 4.81 -2.09 15.31
C GLU A 69 6.15 -2.62 14.81
N ILE A 70 6.55 -3.79 15.29
CA ILE A 70 7.76 -4.51 14.90
C ILE A 70 7.40 -5.39 13.70
N ASN A 71 8.16 -5.31 12.62
CA ASN A 71 7.87 -5.97 11.35
C ASN A 71 8.96 -6.98 10.96
N TYR A 72 8.59 -8.14 10.43
CA TYR A 72 9.57 -9.16 9.99
C TYR A 72 10.17 -8.93 8.60
N GLY A 73 9.79 -7.84 7.93
CA GLY A 73 10.29 -7.49 6.62
C GLY A 73 10.10 -6.02 6.32
N THR A 74 10.84 -5.52 5.34
CA THR A 74 10.55 -4.25 4.64
C THR A 74 10.19 -4.62 3.22
N LEU A 75 9.13 -5.39 2.96
CA LEU A 75 8.79 -5.65 1.56
C LEU A 75 8.54 -4.28 0.93
N PRO A 76 9.46 -3.75 0.10
CA PRO A 76 9.24 -2.46 -0.49
C PRO A 76 8.21 -2.78 -1.55
N LEU A 77 6.96 -2.40 -1.29
CA LEU A 77 5.93 -2.54 -2.30
C LEU A 77 6.41 -1.76 -3.53
N GLU A 78 6.77 -2.46 -4.60
CA GLU A 78 7.27 -1.80 -5.80
C GLU A 78 6.05 -1.28 -6.57
N ALA A 79 5.83 0.03 -6.53
CA ALA A 79 4.71 0.66 -7.21
C ALA A 79 4.81 0.43 -8.72
N LEU A 80 3.70 0.01 -9.32
CA LEU A 80 3.58 -0.12 -10.77
C LEU A 80 3.53 1.25 -11.46
N GLY A 81 3.17 2.30 -10.72
CA GLY A 81 3.35 3.69 -11.14
C GLY A 81 2.07 4.35 -11.62
N ILE A 82 0.91 4.03 -11.03
CA ILE A 82 -0.31 4.80 -11.26
C ILE A 82 -0.17 6.21 -10.66
N GLU A 83 0.53 6.38 -9.53
CA GLU A 83 0.82 7.71 -8.98
C GLU A 83 1.83 8.50 -9.85
N ASP A 84 2.68 7.82 -10.60
CA ASP A 84 3.73 8.43 -11.42
C ASP A 84 3.29 8.56 -12.89
N ASP A 85 2.96 9.79 -13.30
CA ASP A 85 2.48 10.12 -14.65
C ASP A 85 3.49 9.74 -15.77
N ASN A 86 4.75 9.46 -15.44
CA ASN A 86 5.77 9.02 -16.39
C ASN A 86 5.86 7.49 -16.54
N LYS A 87 5.13 6.72 -15.72
CA LYS A 87 5.15 5.24 -15.75
C LYS A 87 3.85 4.64 -16.26
N ILE A 88 2.71 5.08 -15.74
CA ILE A 88 1.39 4.71 -16.25
C ILE A 88 0.75 5.98 -16.81
N PHE A 89 0.51 6.01 -18.12
CA PHE A 89 -0.08 7.16 -18.78
C PHE A 89 -1.61 7.18 -18.70
N ASP A 90 -2.23 8.34 -18.89
CA ASP A 90 -3.68 8.52 -18.77
C ASP A 90 -4.48 7.55 -19.65
N GLY A 91 -4.00 7.28 -20.86
CA GLY A 91 -4.64 6.33 -21.79
C GLY A 91 -4.70 4.88 -21.28
N GLN A 92 -3.88 4.54 -20.27
CA GLN A 92 -3.92 3.23 -19.62
C GLN A 92 -4.98 3.15 -18.51
N LEU A 93 -5.51 4.28 -18.07
CA LEU A 93 -6.52 4.42 -17.02
C LEU A 93 -7.87 4.75 -17.67
N THR A 94 -8.77 3.78 -17.67
CA THR A 94 -10.11 3.94 -18.28
C THR A 94 -11.21 3.54 -17.31
N SER A 95 -12.46 3.80 -17.66
CA SER A 95 -13.60 3.40 -16.83
C SER A 95 -14.83 3.12 -17.67
N SER A 96 -15.75 2.30 -17.16
CA SER A 96 -17.04 2.06 -17.85
C SER A 96 -17.95 3.29 -17.87
N SER A 97 -17.82 4.18 -16.90
CA SER A 97 -18.44 5.50 -16.87
C SER A 97 -17.64 6.46 -15.99
N ALA A 98 -17.77 7.76 -16.23
CA ALA A 98 -17.22 8.82 -15.39
C ALA A 98 -18.07 10.10 -15.48
N HIS A 99 -18.16 10.84 -14.38
CA HIS A 99 -18.58 12.24 -14.43
C HIS A 99 -17.48 13.11 -15.04
N VAL A 100 -17.86 14.18 -15.74
CA VAL A 100 -16.90 15.18 -16.25
C VAL A 100 -16.11 15.75 -15.08
N GLY A 101 -14.77 15.76 -15.19
CA GLY A 101 -13.87 16.17 -14.11
C GLY A 101 -13.55 15.07 -13.09
N TYR A 102 -14.05 13.85 -13.30
CA TYR A 102 -13.80 12.67 -12.49
C TYR A 102 -13.44 11.45 -13.34
N GLU A 103 -12.76 11.70 -14.45
CA GLU A 103 -12.25 10.66 -15.36
C GLU A 103 -11.28 9.71 -14.64
N ALA A 104 -11.11 8.50 -15.18
CA ALA A 104 -10.28 7.47 -14.57
C ALA A 104 -8.85 7.96 -14.25
N TRP A 105 -8.19 8.67 -15.18
CA TRP A 105 -6.84 9.19 -14.96
C TRP A 105 -6.71 10.21 -13.81
N ARG A 106 -7.82 10.78 -13.33
CA ARG A 106 -7.82 11.62 -12.10
C ARG A 106 -7.80 10.81 -10.82
N GLY A 107 -8.06 9.50 -10.90
CA GLY A 107 -8.07 8.53 -9.81
C GLY A 107 -6.69 7.97 -9.47
N ARG A 108 -5.62 8.75 -9.64
CA ARG A 108 -4.26 8.36 -9.21
C ARG A 108 -4.14 8.51 -7.70
N LEU A 109 -3.42 7.61 -7.04
CA LEU A 109 -3.13 7.73 -5.60
C LEU A 109 -2.50 9.08 -5.29
N HIS A 110 -2.85 9.71 -4.17
CA HIS A 110 -2.39 11.04 -3.78
C HIS A 110 -2.71 12.19 -4.74
N GLY A 111 -3.41 11.92 -5.85
CA GLY A 111 -3.87 12.92 -6.79
C GLY A 111 -4.85 13.93 -6.18
N GLN A 112 -4.97 15.09 -6.84
CA GLN A 112 -5.88 16.18 -6.48
C GLN A 112 -7.34 15.89 -6.88
N GLY A 113 -7.57 14.85 -7.68
CA GLY A 113 -8.89 14.40 -8.10
C GLY A 113 -9.20 12.98 -7.63
N SER A 114 -10.27 12.41 -8.17
CA SER A 114 -10.62 11.00 -8.01
C SER A 114 -11.43 10.54 -9.20
N TRP A 115 -11.44 9.24 -9.49
CA TRP A 115 -12.44 8.71 -10.41
C TRP A 115 -13.80 8.62 -9.71
N LYS A 116 -14.87 9.01 -10.40
CA LYS A 116 -16.26 8.81 -9.98
C LYS A 116 -17.12 8.39 -11.17
N PRO A 117 -17.80 7.24 -11.12
CA PRO A 117 -18.73 6.83 -12.17
C PRO A 117 -19.96 7.74 -12.21
N VAL A 118 -20.68 7.71 -13.33
CA VAL A 118 -21.98 8.40 -13.42
C VAL A 118 -22.92 7.86 -12.34
N LYS A 119 -23.63 8.76 -11.65
CA LYS A 119 -24.60 8.40 -10.61
C LYS A 119 -25.60 7.34 -11.11
N ASN A 120 -25.85 6.33 -10.27
CA ASN A 120 -26.74 5.19 -10.55
C ASN A 120 -26.32 4.31 -11.75
N TYR A 121 -25.09 4.43 -12.26
CA TYR A 121 -24.57 3.47 -13.24
C TYR A 121 -24.49 2.08 -12.60
N LEU A 122 -25.12 1.07 -13.21
CA LEU A 122 -25.38 -0.22 -12.57
C LEU A 122 -24.12 -1.09 -12.38
N SER A 123 -23.10 -0.93 -13.23
CA SER A 123 -21.91 -1.77 -13.18
C SER A 123 -20.62 -0.99 -13.43
N PRO A 124 -20.29 -0.03 -12.56
CA PRO A 124 -19.13 0.82 -12.74
C PRO A 124 -17.84 -0.01 -12.64
N SER A 125 -16.84 0.34 -13.42
CA SER A 125 -15.51 -0.24 -13.32
C SER A 125 -14.46 0.81 -13.60
N TYR A 126 -13.39 0.77 -12.81
CA TYR A 126 -12.13 1.47 -13.07
C TYR A 126 -11.14 0.45 -13.63
N ASN A 127 -10.53 0.73 -14.77
CA ASN A 127 -9.68 -0.21 -15.47
C ASN A 127 -8.25 0.33 -15.60
N VAL A 128 -7.27 -0.54 -15.34
CA VAL A 128 -5.85 -0.30 -15.55
C VAL A 128 -5.34 -1.29 -16.59
N SER A 129 -4.80 -0.78 -17.70
CA SER A 129 -4.29 -1.62 -18.80
C SER A 129 -2.76 -1.60 -18.88
N PHE A 130 -2.21 -2.76 -19.21
CA PHE A 130 -0.78 -3.00 -19.39
C PHE A 130 -0.54 -3.49 -20.82
N PRO A 131 -0.62 -2.61 -21.83
CA PRO A 131 -0.58 -3.03 -23.23
C PRO A 131 0.77 -3.67 -23.61
N TYR A 132 1.88 -3.14 -23.09
CA TYR A 132 3.23 -3.50 -23.53
C TYR A 132 3.87 -4.68 -22.76
N SER A 133 3.35 -5.05 -21.59
CA SER A 133 3.89 -6.13 -20.76
C SER A 133 2.78 -6.81 -19.95
N THR A 134 3.09 -7.90 -19.25
CA THR A 134 2.22 -8.42 -18.20
C THR A 134 2.80 -8.06 -16.85
N VAL A 135 1.94 -7.83 -15.86
CA VAL A 135 2.37 -7.52 -14.49
C VAL A 135 1.80 -8.52 -13.50
N ASN A 136 2.56 -8.81 -12.45
CA ASN A 136 2.05 -9.48 -11.27
C ASN A 136 1.65 -8.40 -10.26
N ILE A 137 0.55 -8.61 -9.54
CA ILE A 137 0.03 -7.64 -8.56
C ILE A 137 -0.15 -8.37 -7.24
N THR A 138 0.56 -7.90 -6.22
CA THR A 138 0.56 -8.47 -4.87
C THR A 138 -0.22 -7.59 -3.90
N TYR A 139 -0.32 -6.28 -4.15
CA TYR A 139 -1.10 -5.34 -3.33
C TYR A 139 -1.84 -4.30 -4.16
N ILE A 140 -2.94 -3.79 -3.59
CA ILE A 140 -3.69 -2.64 -4.10
C ILE A 140 -3.77 -1.58 -3.02
N ALA A 141 -3.37 -0.35 -3.30
CA ALA A 141 -3.67 0.79 -2.44
C ALA A 141 -4.87 1.57 -2.96
N THR A 142 -5.76 1.95 -2.04
CA THR A 142 -6.97 2.71 -2.36
C THR A 142 -7.11 3.92 -1.45
N GLN A 143 -7.68 5.00 -2.00
CA GLN A 143 -8.10 6.22 -1.31
C GLN A 143 -9.46 6.67 -1.84
N GLY A 144 -10.21 7.42 -1.03
CA GLY A 144 -11.45 8.10 -1.45
C GLY A 144 -11.21 9.42 -2.19
N ALA A 145 -12.25 10.24 -2.31
CA ALA A 145 -12.17 11.58 -2.91
C ALA A 145 -11.42 12.57 -1.98
N PRO A 146 -10.51 13.40 -2.51
CA PRO A 146 -9.73 14.31 -1.65
C PRO A 146 -10.57 15.41 -0.99
N THR A 147 -11.63 15.88 -1.66
CA THR A 147 -12.40 17.07 -1.29
C THR A 147 -13.84 16.79 -0.88
N GLU A 148 -14.29 15.53 -0.97
CA GLU A 148 -15.67 15.14 -0.70
C GLU A 148 -15.72 13.86 0.13
N ASP A 149 -16.75 13.71 0.95
CA ASP A 149 -16.97 12.49 1.74
C ASP A 149 -17.57 11.36 0.88
N CYS A 150 -16.79 10.96 -0.12
CA CYS A 150 -17.08 9.86 -1.03
C CYS A 150 -15.92 8.88 -1.09
N TRP A 151 -16.21 7.59 -0.91
CA TRP A 151 -15.22 6.52 -1.05
C TRP A 151 -15.92 5.17 -1.23
N MET A 152 -15.22 4.21 -1.83
CA MET A 152 -15.66 2.82 -1.86
C MET A 152 -15.40 2.14 -0.52
N THR A 153 -16.39 1.44 0.01
CA THR A 153 -16.29 0.66 1.26
C THR A 153 -16.09 -0.83 0.99
N SER A 154 -16.36 -1.31 -0.22
CA SER A 154 -15.90 -2.62 -0.70
C SER A 154 -15.91 -2.70 -2.22
N PHE A 155 -15.07 -3.59 -2.77
CA PHE A 155 -14.97 -3.80 -4.21
C PHE A 155 -14.56 -5.24 -4.54
N LYS A 156 -14.80 -5.63 -5.79
CA LYS A 156 -14.35 -6.89 -6.39
C LYS A 156 -13.36 -6.59 -7.50
N LEU A 157 -12.54 -7.59 -7.84
CA LEU A 157 -11.61 -7.50 -8.96
C LEU A 157 -11.96 -8.51 -10.04
N GLN A 158 -11.80 -8.05 -11.27
CA GLN A 158 -11.80 -8.88 -12.46
C GLN A 158 -10.59 -8.51 -13.29
N TYR A 159 -9.92 -9.47 -13.92
CA TYR A 159 -8.71 -9.19 -14.67
C TYR A 159 -8.60 -10.09 -15.89
N ARG A 160 -7.97 -9.56 -16.95
CA ARG A 160 -7.59 -10.33 -18.13
C ARG A 160 -6.10 -10.59 -18.10
N ILE A 161 -5.71 -11.78 -18.55
CA ILE A 161 -4.30 -12.17 -18.70
C ILE A 161 -3.89 -12.22 -20.18
N GLN A 162 -2.64 -12.58 -20.46
CA GLN A 162 -2.05 -12.53 -21.80
C GLN A 162 -2.82 -13.32 -22.87
N ASP A 163 -3.40 -14.47 -22.53
CA ASP A 163 -4.16 -15.31 -23.46
C ASP A 163 -5.59 -14.79 -23.73
N GLY A 164 -5.95 -13.64 -23.15
CA GLY A 164 -7.28 -13.02 -23.27
C GLY A 164 -8.32 -13.54 -22.27
N SER A 165 -7.99 -14.58 -21.49
CA SER A 165 -8.88 -15.16 -20.48
C SER A 165 -9.25 -14.13 -19.43
N LEU A 166 -10.54 -14.05 -19.14
CA LEU A 166 -11.10 -13.24 -18.07
C LEU A 166 -11.14 -14.07 -16.79
N LYS A 167 -10.60 -13.53 -15.70
CA LYS A 167 -10.55 -14.15 -14.39
C LYS A 167 -11.16 -13.24 -13.35
N ASP A 168 -11.86 -13.82 -12.38
CA ASP A 168 -12.38 -13.10 -11.22
C ASP A 168 -11.49 -13.38 -10.00
N TYR A 169 -11.25 -12.33 -9.21
CA TYR A 169 -10.72 -12.50 -7.86
C TYR A 169 -11.89 -12.79 -6.93
N LEU A 170 -11.94 -14.01 -6.40
CA LEU A 170 -13.15 -14.53 -5.74
C LEU A 170 -13.52 -13.79 -4.45
N GLN A 171 -12.54 -13.17 -3.78
CA GLN A 171 -12.81 -12.46 -2.53
C GLN A 171 -13.27 -11.02 -2.79
N THR A 172 -14.24 -10.57 -1.99
CA THR A 172 -14.59 -9.15 -1.91
C THR A 172 -13.59 -8.48 -0.99
N ILE A 173 -12.98 -7.40 -1.46
CA ILE A 173 -11.98 -6.63 -0.72
C ILE A 173 -12.70 -5.49 0.01
N ALA A 174 -12.45 -5.37 1.31
CA ALA A 174 -12.91 -4.22 2.08
C ALA A 174 -12.20 -2.95 1.58
N GLY A 175 -12.92 -1.85 1.42
CA GLY A 175 -12.41 -0.61 0.86
C GLY A 175 -11.93 0.36 1.95
N ASN A 176 -12.13 1.64 1.69
CA ASN A 176 -11.78 2.74 2.58
C ASN A 176 -12.83 2.96 3.68
N THR A 177 -12.38 3.52 4.80
CA THR A 177 -13.22 3.95 5.93
C THR A 177 -13.40 5.47 6.00
N ASP A 178 -12.57 6.20 5.26
CA ASP A 178 -12.61 7.65 5.13
C ASP A 178 -12.07 8.05 3.75
N ARG A 179 -12.12 9.35 3.46
CA ARG A 179 -11.80 9.88 2.13
C ARG A 179 -10.29 9.97 1.81
N ASN A 180 -9.41 9.99 2.81
CA ASN A 180 -8.01 10.42 2.67
C ASN A 180 -6.97 9.39 3.11
N THR A 181 -7.29 8.48 4.01
CA THR A 181 -6.36 7.45 4.47
C THR A 181 -6.12 6.45 3.35
N VAL A 182 -4.85 6.23 2.99
CA VAL A 182 -4.46 5.14 2.08
C VAL A 182 -4.65 3.82 2.82
N ILE A 183 -5.40 2.90 2.22
CA ILE A 183 -5.50 1.52 2.70
C ILE A 183 -4.88 0.60 1.66
N TYR A 184 -3.93 -0.23 2.11
CA TYR A 184 -3.26 -1.24 1.31
C TYR A 184 -3.91 -2.60 1.54
N HIS A 185 -4.24 -3.28 0.45
CA HIS A 185 -4.95 -4.54 0.44
C HIS A 185 -4.04 -5.63 -0.12
N PRO A 186 -3.55 -6.57 0.70
CA PRO A 186 -2.81 -7.72 0.21
C PRO A 186 -3.73 -8.61 -0.64
N LEU A 187 -3.25 -9.03 -1.81
CA LEU A 187 -3.92 -10.01 -2.65
C LEU A 187 -3.35 -11.41 -2.34
N LYS A 188 -4.22 -12.29 -1.85
CA LYS A 188 -3.90 -13.68 -1.48
C LYS A 188 -4.95 -14.61 -2.12
N PRO A 189 -4.67 -15.19 -3.29
CA PRO A 189 -3.40 -15.20 -4.02
C PRO A 189 -3.10 -13.88 -4.75
N ALA A 190 -1.83 -13.65 -5.08
CA ALA A 190 -1.44 -12.56 -5.98
C ALA A 190 -2.02 -12.77 -7.39
N LEU A 191 -2.28 -11.68 -8.11
CA LEU A 191 -2.69 -11.75 -9.51
C LEU A 191 -1.46 -11.93 -10.38
N THR A 192 -1.47 -12.89 -11.31
CA THR A 192 -0.33 -13.19 -12.16
C THR A 192 -0.65 -12.94 -13.63
N GLY A 193 0.32 -12.39 -14.37
CA GLY A 193 0.22 -12.22 -15.81
C GLY A 193 -0.85 -11.23 -16.28
N VAL A 194 -1.16 -10.20 -15.49
CA VAL A 194 -2.27 -9.26 -15.74
C VAL A 194 -1.97 -8.35 -16.93
N LYS A 195 -2.93 -8.25 -17.86
CA LYS A 195 -2.97 -7.30 -18.99
C LYS A 195 -4.00 -6.19 -18.79
N LEU A 196 -5.08 -6.48 -18.08
CA LEU A 196 -6.13 -5.53 -17.74
C LEU A 196 -6.65 -5.87 -16.35
N LEU A 197 -6.62 -4.93 -15.43
CA LEU A 197 -7.29 -5.05 -14.13
C LEU A 197 -8.52 -4.15 -14.11
N SER A 198 -9.65 -4.67 -13.65
CA SER A 198 -10.89 -3.93 -13.41
C SER A 198 -11.25 -3.96 -11.92
N ILE A 199 -11.32 -2.79 -11.30
CA ILE A 199 -11.80 -2.56 -9.95
C ILE A 199 -13.30 -2.27 -10.05
N ARG A 200 -14.12 -3.11 -9.41
CA ARG A 200 -15.59 -3.04 -9.49
C ARG A 200 -16.16 -2.68 -8.11
N PRO A 201 -16.62 -1.44 -7.90
CA PRO A 201 -17.27 -1.03 -6.66
C PRO A 201 -18.42 -1.97 -6.30
N SER A 202 -18.50 -2.37 -5.02
CA SER A 202 -19.59 -3.20 -4.49
C SER A 202 -20.43 -2.44 -3.46
N SER A 203 -19.80 -1.57 -2.67
CA SER A 203 -20.48 -0.62 -1.78
C SER A 203 -19.65 0.66 -1.62
N SER A 204 -20.31 1.74 -1.18
CA SER A 204 -19.68 3.06 -0.98
C SER A 204 -20.32 3.84 0.16
N HIS A 205 -19.57 4.77 0.73
CA HIS A 205 -20.10 5.82 1.60
C HIS A 205 -20.26 7.12 0.79
N GLY A 206 -21.41 7.78 0.90
CA GLY A 206 -21.75 9.01 0.16
C GLY A 206 -21.92 8.78 -1.35
N CYS A 207 -20.80 8.55 -2.04
CA CYS A 207 -20.76 8.18 -3.45
C CYS A 207 -19.51 7.35 -3.77
N ILE A 208 -19.48 6.69 -4.93
CA ILE A 208 -18.28 5.98 -5.38
C ILE A 208 -17.21 7.02 -5.74
N ALA A 209 -16.05 6.89 -5.11
CA ALA A 209 -14.83 7.57 -5.52
C ALA A 209 -13.61 6.66 -5.29
N LEU A 210 -12.62 6.76 -6.18
CA LEU A 210 -11.38 6.00 -6.09
C LEU A 210 -10.17 6.85 -6.49
N ARG A 211 -9.13 6.72 -5.68
CA ARG A 211 -7.73 6.95 -6.02
C ARG A 211 -6.95 5.64 -5.80
N LEU A 212 -6.06 5.26 -6.73
CA LEU A 212 -5.52 3.89 -6.83
C LEU A 212 -4.00 3.89 -7.05
N GLU A 213 -3.31 2.91 -6.45
CA GLU A 213 -1.99 2.42 -6.86
C GLU A 213 -1.94 0.89 -6.76
N LEU A 214 -1.07 0.27 -7.56
CA LEU A 214 -0.84 -1.17 -7.58
C LEU A 214 0.62 -1.46 -7.28
N TYR A 215 0.88 -2.60 -6.64
CA TYR A 215 2.24 -3.00 -6.28
C TYR A 215 2.51 -4.45 -6.62
N LYS A 216 3.77 -4.76 -6.89
CA LYS A 216 4.31 -6.10 -7.07
C LYS A 216 5.27 -6.46 -5.94
#